data_AF-A0A1F6DC83-F1
#
_entry.id   AF-A0A1F6DC83-F1
#
_cell.length_a   1.000
_cell.length_b   1.000
_cell.length_c   1.000
_cell.angle_alpha   90.00
_cell.angle_beta   90.00
_cell.angle_gamma   90.00
#
_symmetry.space_group_name_H-M   'P 1'
#
loop_
_entity.id
_entity.type
_entity.pdbx_description
1 polymer ?
#
loop_
_entity_poly.entity_id
_entity_poly.type
_entity_poly.pdbx_seq_one_letter_code
_entity_poly.pdbx_strand_id
1 'polypeptide(L)'
;MEQRLIRTLTVILLMFGMNQVYAGFLKFPVPQSGYTPSTVPITAVMDHDSDWNKIKTRTGETGSYANGCLAYVSGNVSCTSSNTSYPWAYKRPGGAAWSTPGINYIDLAPGNNVWMWYDNHHGYDFSVSQWLPVVSAESGTVTDINTSWGQVTITHSNGYRTTYTHMYLNLPMPQTVSKGQHIGWVSNVAPSSQAVGVHLHFVVERNTGGHWYQVDPYGGSGEPVLWD
;
A
#
# COMPACT_ATOMS: atom_id res chain seq x y z
N MET A 1 -55.04 -53.76 1.48
CA MET A 1 -55.62 -52.71 2.33
C MET A 1 -54.55 -52.36 3.35
N GLU A 2 -53.74 -51.33 3.08
CA GLU A 2 -53.10 -50.46 4.08
C GLU A 2 -52.30 -49.36 3.38
N GLN A 3 -52.27 -48.19 4.01
CA GLN A 3 -52.15 -46.89 3.39
C GLN A 3 -50.71 -46.31 3.42
N ARG A 4 -50.49 -45.38 2.50
CA ARG A 4 -49.35 -44.47 2.34
C ARG A 4 -48.83 -43.87 3.65
N LEU A 5 -47.52 -43.66 3.72
CA LEU A 5 -46.96 -42.45 4.34
C LEU A 5 -45.75 -41.96 3.52
N ILE A 6 -45.96 -40.97 2.66
CA ILE A 6 -44.90 -40.21 2.00
C ILE A 6 -44.44 -39.15 3.01
N ARG A 7 -43.24 -39.29 3.57
CA ARG A 7 -42.63 -38.25 4.39
C ARG A 7 -41.81 -37.32 3.48
N THR A 8 -42.34 -36.13 3.25
CA THR A 8 -41.61 -35.03 2.61
C THR A 8 -40.47 -34.61 3.54
N LEU A 9 -39.24 -34.89 3.13
CA LEU A 9 -38.05 -34.45 3.85
C LEU A 9 -37.76 -32.99 3.45
N THR A 10 -38.22 -32.05 4.26
CA THR A 10 -37.81 -30.64 4.14
C THR A 10 -36.36 -30.53 4.57
N VAL A 11 -35.45 -30.50 3.59
CA VAL A 11 -34.04 -30.15 3.83
C VAL A 11 -33.99 -28.64 4.08
N ILE A 12 -33.94 -28.27 5.36
CA ILE A 12 -33.60 -26.90 5.76
C ILE A 12 -32.09 -26.76 5.51
N LEU A 13 -31.73 -26.19 4.35
CA LEU A 13 -30.38 -25.78 4.05
C LEU A 13 -30.06 -24.55 4.92
N LEU A 14 -29.52 -24.79 6.11
CA LEU A 14 -28.87 -23.76 6.92
C LEU A 14 -27.68 -23.25 6.12
N MET A 15 -27.85 -22.12 5.43
CA MET A 15 -26.76 -21.32 4.92
C MET A 15 -26.00 -20.75 6.11
N PHE A 16 -25.09 -21.54 6.68
CA PHE A 16 -24.00 -20.97 7.45
C PHE A 16 -23.21 -20.11 6.46
N GLY A 17 -23.37 -18.79 6.60
CA GLY A 17 -22.50 -17.82 5.96
C GLY A 17 -21.08 -18.06 6.44
N MET A 18 -20.36 -18.95 5.75
CA MET A 18 -18.92 -18.96 5.79
C MET A 18 -18.51 -17.58 5.28
N ASN A 19 -18.04 -16.72 6.19
CA ASN A 19 -17.19 -15.60 5.84
C ASN A 19 -16.04 -16.21 5.04
N GLN A 20 -16.17 -16.20 3.72
CA GLN A 20 -15.08 -16.49 2.80
C GLN A 20 -14.03 -15.43 3.12
N VAL A 21 -13.02 -15.82 3.90
CA VAL A 21 -11.76 -15.09 3.93
C VAL A 21 -11.22 -15.27 2.52
N TYR A 22 -11.53 -14.33 1.63
CA TYR A 22 -10.90 -14.31 0.32
C TYR A 22 -9.40 -14.27 0.59
N ALA A 23 -8.68 -15.35 0.26
CA ALA A 23 -7.24 -15.29 0.19
C ALA A 23 -6.89 -14.16 -0.77
N GLY A 24 -5.95 -13.31 -0.39
CA GLY A 24 -5.53 -12.24 -1.28
C GLY A 24 -4.96 -12.80 -2.59
N PHE A 25 -4.81 -11.93 -3.58
CA PHE A 25 -4.35 -12.31 -4.91
C PHE A 25 -3.04 -11.60 -5.28
N LEU A 26 -2.60 -10.59 -4.53
CA LEU A 26 -1.37 -9.88 -4.79
C LEU A 26 -0.19 -10.63 -4.20
N LYS A 27 0.75 -11.01 -5.08
CA LYS A 27 2.08 -11.42 -4.67
C LYS A 27 2.85 -10.22 -4.15
N PHE A 28 3.56 -10.39 -3.04
CA PHE A 28 4.48 -9.38 -2.57
C PHE A 28 5.59 -9.09 -3.62
N PRO A 29 5.81 -7.82 -4.01
CA PRO A 29 6.59 -7.50 -5.22
C PRO A 29 8.11 -7.55 -5.05
N VAL A 30 8.63 -7.71 -3.83
CA VAL A 30 10.07 -7.85 -3.57
C VAL A 30 10.34 -9.30 -3.12
N PRO A 31 10.72 -10.22 -4.01
CA PRO A 31 10.84 -11.66 -3.73
C PRO A 31 12.17 -11.99 -3.03
N GLN A 32 12.55 -11.21 -2.01
CA GLN A 32 13.72 -11.45 -1.18
C GLN A 32 13.33 -12.37 -0.01
N SER A 33 14.16 -13.37 0.28
CA SER A 33 13.92 -14.28 1.41
C SER A 33 13.76 -13.50 2.72
N GLY A 34 12.70 -13.81 3.48
CA GLY A 34 12.36 -13.13 4.73
C GLY A 34 11.53 -11.86 4.56
N TYR A 35 11.37 -11.33 3.33
CA TYR A 35 10.46 -10.22 3.06
C TYR A 35 9.08 -10.73 2.68
N THR A 36 8.11 -10.22 3.43
CA THR A 36 6.68 -10.42 3.28
C THR A 36 6.01 -9.07 3.51
N PRO A 37 4.72 -8.90 3.19
CA PRO A 37 4.01 -7.67 3.49
C PRO A 37 4.12 -7.25 4.98
N SER A 38 4.19 -8.22 5.90
CA SER A 38 4.26 -7.94 7.34
C SER A 38 5.68 -7.78 7.89
N THR A 39 6.72 -8.20 7.17
CA THR A 39 8.10 -8.21 7.67
C THR A 39 9.01 -7.21 6.98
N VAL A 40 8.69 -6.77 5.76
CA VAL A 40 9.46 -5.76 5.05
C VAL A 40 9.45 -4.43 5.82
N PRO A 41 10.59 -3.76 5.99
CA PRO A 41 10.62 -2.40 6.52
C PRO A 41 9.74 -1.44 5.69
N ILE A 42 8.81 -0.77 6.35
CA ILE A 42 7.95 0.23 5.74
C ILE A 42 8.27 1.60 6.33
N THR A 43 8.57 2.56 5.47
CA THR A 43 8.91 3.93 5.87
C THR A 43 7.79 4.94 5.60
N ALA A 44 6.78 4.59 4.81
CA ALA A 44 5.60 5.41 4.55
C ALA A 44 4.37 4.51 4.31
N VAL A 45 3.19 4.89 4.82
CA VAL A 45 1.97 4.05 4.82
C VAL A 45 0.77 4.76 4.22
N MET A 46 -0.10 4.05 3.50
CA MET A 46 -1.27 4.65 2.86
C MET A 46 -2.05 5.64 3.75
N ASP A 47 -2.31 6.86 3.28
CA ASP A 47 -3.24 7.82 3.91
C ASP A 47 -4.65 7.55 3.43
N HIS A 48 -5.53 7.37 4.40
CA HIS A 48 -6.95 7.15 4.23
C HIS A 48 -7.76 8.44 4.45
N ASP A 49 -7.07 9.58 4.57
CA ASP A 49 -7.66 10.91 4.52
C ASP A 49 -7.31 11.61 3.19
N SER A 50 -8.12 12.59 2.81
CA SER A 50 -7.91 13.41 1.61
C SER A 50 -7.45 14.83 1.94
N ASP A 51 -7.26 15.14 3.22
CA ASP A 51 -6.91 16.45 3.73
C ASP A 51 -5.43 16.51 4.09
N TRP A 52 -4.72 17.38 3.40
CA TRP A 52 -3.30 17.70 3.57
C TRP A 52 -2.91 18.20 4.97
N ASN A 53 -3.86 18.37 5.90
CA ASN A 53 -3.58 18.79 7.27
C ASN A 53 -3.61 17.66 8.30
N LYS A 54 -3.94 16.44 7.87
CA LYS A 54 -4.08 15.28 8.73
C LYS A 54 -3.64 14.04 7.98
N ILE A 55 -3.45 12.99 8.77
CA ILE A 55 -3.23 11.65 8.27
C ILE A 55 -4.21 10.74 8.97
N LYS A 56 -4.72 9.76 8.24
CA LYS A 56 -5.50 8.66 8.78
C LYS A 56 -4.92 7.33 8.30
N THR A 57 -4.54 6.48 9.24
CA THR A 57 -4.08 5.13 8.91
C THR A 57 -5.26 4.21 8.61
N ARG A 58 -4.96 3.05 8.02
CA ARG A 58 -5.95 1.99 7.78
C ARG A 58 -6.67 1.47 9.03
N THR A 59 -6.05 1.62 10.20
CA THR A 59 -6.62 1.24 11.51
C THR A 59 -7.48 2.35 12.13
N GLY A 60 -7.59 3.49 11.46
CA GLY A 60 -8.35 4.65 11.92
C GLY A 60 -7.60 5.54 12.90
N GLU A 61 -6.31 5.28 13.16
CA GLU A 61 -5.48 6.19 13.93
C GLU A 61 -5.25 7.48 13.14
N THR A 62 -5.28 8.61 13.83
CA THR A 62 -5.18 9.93 13.19
C THR A 62 -4.09 10.78 13.81
N GLY A 63 -3.47 11.61 12.97
CA GLY A 63 -2.54 12.66 13.35
C GLY A 63 -2.92 13.93 12.61
N SER A 64 -2.48 15.09 13.11
CA SER A 64 -2.74 16.36 12.43
C SER A 64 -1.67 17.36 12.77
N TYR A 65 -1.59 18.43 11.97
CA TYR A 65 -0.68 19.55 12.22
C TYR A 65 -0.71 20.05 13.66
N ALA A 66 -1.90 20.13 14.26
CA ALA A 66 -2.08 20.62 15.62
C ALA A 66 -1.34 19.78 16.68
N ASN A 67 -1.04 18.51 16.37
CA ASN A 67 -0.28 17.60 17.24
C ASN A 67 1.24 17.68 17.04
N GLY A 68 1.68 18.41 16.00
CA GLY A 68 3.06 18.51 15.54
C GLY A 68 3.28 17.79 14.21
N CYS A 69 4.09 18.40 13.36
CA CYS A 69 4.51 17.86 12.06
C CYS A 69 6.02 17.98 11.86
N LEU A 70 6.53 17.25 10.87
CA LEU A 70 7.83 17.52 10.26
C LEU A 70 7.60 18.02 8.84
N ALA A 71 8.33 19.06 8.42
CA ALA A 71 8.29 19.56 7.05
C ALA A 71 9.70 19.56 6.45
N TYR A 72 9.78 19.34 5.13
CA TYR A 72 11.05 19.43 4.43
C TYR A 72 11.41 20.84 4.04
N VAL A 73 11.89 21.55 5.04
CA VAL A 73 12.73 22.72 4.85
C VAL A 73 13.93 22.50 5.75
N SER A 74 15.06 22.11 5.13
CA SER A 74 16.40 21.99 5.74
C SER A 74 16.41 21.52 7.20
N GLY A 75 16.30 20.19 7.43
CA GLY A 75 16.68 19.57 8.70
C GLY A 75 15.56 19.05 9.60
N ASN A 76 14.50 18.44 9.05
CA ASN A 76 13.39 17.84 9.83
C ASN A 76 12.89 18.78 10.93
N VAL A 77 12.55 20.01 10.55
CA VAL A 77 12.12 21.04 11.50
C VAL A 77 10.75 20.64 12.04
N SER A 78 10.63 20.53 13.37
CA SER A 78 9.33 20.45 14.04
C SER A 78 8.52 21.69 13.67
N CYS A 79 7.49 21.53 12.83
CA CYS A 79 6.68 22.66 12.42
C CYS A 79 5.70 23.04 13.54
N THR A 80 5.74 24.32 13.95
CA THR A 80 4.99 24.89 15.09
C THR A 80 4.04 26.01 14.67
N SER A 81 4.03 26.40 13.40
CA SER A 81 3.10 27.39 12.87
C SER A 81 2.90 27.20 11.35
N SER A 82 1.76 27.70 10.89
CA SER A 82 1.07 27.61 9.59
C SER A 82 1.85 28.00 8.32
N ASN A 83 3.18 27.90 8.30
CA ASN A 83 4.04 28.30 7.17
C ASN A 83 4.83 27.13 6.56
N THR A 84 4.28 25.91 6.62
CA THR A 84 4.83 24.79 5.85
C THR A 84 3.68 24.18 5.08
N SER A 85 3.62 24.45 3.78
CA SER A 85 2.51 24.00 2.91
C SER A 85 2.56 22.50 2.59
N TYR A 86 3.56 21.76 3.10
CA TYR A 86 3.82 20.36 2.75
C TYR A 86 4.45 19.63 3.96
N PRO A 87 3.64 19.14 4.92
CA PRO A 87 4.14 18.30 5.99
C PRO A 87 4.57 16.96 5.38
N TRP A 88 5.58 16.31 5.94
CA TRP A 88 6.02 14.98 5.50
C TRP A 88 5.75 13.92 6.55
N ALA A 89 5.52 14.34 7.80
CA ALA A 89 5.14 13.43 8.85
C ALA A 89 4.27 14.13 9.90
N TYR A 90 3.41 13.35 10.55
CA TYR A 90 2.56 13.81 11.64
C TYR A 90 2.87 13.08 12.93
N LYS A 91 2.87 13.83 14.03
CA LYS A 91 3.04 13.26 15.36
C LYS A 91 1.72 12.64 15.84
N ARG A 92 1.79 11.47 16.49
CA ARG A 92 0.62 10.89 17.15
C ARG A 92 0.14 11.82 18.28
N PRO A 93 -1.18 12.07 18.42
CA PRO A 93 -1.72 12.80 19.54
C PRO A 93 -1.23 12.25 20.89
N GLY A 94 -0.84 13.14 21.80
CA GLY A 94 -0.31 12.75 23.11
C GLY A 94 1.11 12.16 23.11
N GLY A 95 1.78 12.07 21.95
CA GLY A 95 3.17 11.60 21.85
C GLY A 95 3.35 10.09 22.04
N ALA A 96 2.29 9.30 21.91
CA ALA A 96 2.37 7.86 21.93
C ALA A 96 2.95 7.30 20.60
N ALA A 97 3.42 6.06 20.60
CA ALA A 97 3.88 5.38 19.39
C ALA A 97 2.70 5.03 18.47
N TRP A 98 2.82 5.15 17.15
CA TRP A 98 1.81 4.70 16.19
C TRP A 98 1.59 3.19 16.26
N SER A 99 0.33 2.75 16.18
CA SER A 99 -0.04 1.33 16.14
C SER A 99 -0.31 0.90 14.71
N THR A 100 0.62 0.12 14.17
CA THR A 100 0.60 -0.38 12.80
C THR A 100 0.56 -1.92 12.77
N PRO A 101 -0.49 -2.55 13.35
CA PRO A 101 -0.56 -4.00 13.42
C PRO A 101 -0.48 -4.63 12.02
N GLY A 102 0.22 -5.75 11.90
CA GLY A 102 0.35 -6.50 10.65
C GLY A 102 1.33 -5.91 9.63
N ILE A 103 2.01 -4.80 9.94
CA ILE A 103 3.11 -4.26 9.13
C ILE A 103 4.34 -3.94 9.99
N ASN A 104 5.52 -3.95 9.39
CA ASN A 104 6.77 -3.57 10.04
C ASN A 104 7.10 -2.10 9.71
N TYR A 105 6.37 -1.17 10.33
CA TYR A 105 6.62 0.26 10.17
C TYR A 105 7.87 0.69 10.95
N ILE A 106 8.77 1.40 10.28
CA ILE A 106 9.99 1.96 10.84
C ILE A 106 9.95 3.48 10.70
N ASP A 107 9.91 4.17 11.83
CA ASP A 107 10.01 5.63 11.88
C ASP A 107 11.45 6.06 11.57
N LEU A 108 11.61 6.90 10.55
CA LEU A 108 12.91 7.48 10.17
C LEU A 108 13.29 8.71 11.03
N ALA A 109 12.36 9.22 11.85
CA ALA A 109 12.60 10.31 12.77
C ALA A 109 13.02 9.79 14.16
N PRO A 110 13.79 10.58 14.94
CA PRO A 110 14.06 10.26 16.33
C PRO A 110 12.78 10.27 17.17
N GLY A 111 12.66 9.28 18.05
CA GLY A 111 11.50 9.08 18.92
C GLY A 111 10.92 7.69 18.70
N ASN A 112 10.39 7.07 19.75
CA ASN A 112 9.90 5.70 19.73
C ASN A 112 8.64 5.53 18.86
N ASN A 113 8.77 5.59 17.53
CA ASN A 113 7.70 5.51 16.53
C ASN A 113 6.56 6.52 16.74
N VAL A 114 6.89 7.76 17.11
CA VAL A 114 5.88 8.80 17.40
C VAL A 114 5.48 9.59 16.15
N TRP A 115 6.20 9.41 15.04
CA TRP A 115 5.94 10.07 13.76
C TRP A 115 5.42 9.07 12.72
N MET A 116 4.42 9.51 11.96
CA MET A 116 3.95 8.80 10.78
C MET A 116 4.37 9.60 9.55
N TRP A 117 5.30 9.07 8.77
CA TRP A 117 5.81 9.67 7.54
C TRP A 117 4.79 9.48 6.44
N TYR A 118 4.06 10.57 6.14
CA TYR A 118 3.12 10.60 5.04
C TYR A 118 2.36 11.92 4.89
N ASP A 119 2.27 12.42 3.66
CA ASP A 119 1.28 13.42 3.24
C ASP A 119 0.84 13.12 1.81
N ASN A 120 -0.45 12.89 1.60
CA ASN A 120 -1.10 12.56 0.32
C ASN A 120 -0.33 11.54 -0.55
N HIS A 121 0.46 10.67 0.07
CA HIS A 121 1.09 9.59 -0.66
C HIS A 121 -0.03 8.58 -1.01
N HIS A 122 0.17 7.72 -1.99
CA HIS A 122 -0.93 6.92 -2.55
C HIS A 122 -0.74 5.42 -2.35
N GLY A 123 0.25 5.02 -1.57
CA GLY A 123 0.64 3.63 -1.38
C GLY A 123 1.57 3.41 -0.20
N TYR A 124 2.50 2.48 -0.36
CA TYR A 124 3.46 2.08 0.66
C TYR A 124 4.90 2.18 0.15
N ASP A 125 5.79 2.70 0.99
CA ASP A 125 7.23 2.72 0.71
C ASP A 125 7.93 1.58 1.43
N PHE A 126 8.38 0.59 0.64
CA PHE A 126 9.18 -0.52 1.12
C PHE A 126 10.66 -0.15 1.10
N SER A 127 11.22 0.10 2.28
CA SER A 127 12.63 0.48 2.47
C SER A 127 13.50 -0.76 2.40
N VAL A 128 13.95 -1.09 1.19
CA VAL A 128 14.78 -2.27 0.92
C VAL A 128 16.01 -1.89 0.12
N SER A 129 17.02 -2.76 0.12
CA SER A 129 18.29 -2.49 -0.56
C SER A 129 18.13 -2.28 -2.06
N GLN A 130 18.99 -1.42 -2.61
CA GLN A 130 19.08 -1.21 -4.06
C GLN A 130 19.39 -2.53 -4.77
N TRP A 131 18.93 -2.66 -6.01
CA TRP A 131 19.17 -3.80 -6.88
C TRP A 131 18.48 -5.11 -6.46
N LEU A 132 17.60 -5.09 -5.46
CA LEU A 132 16.68 -6.20 -5.26
C LEU A 132 15.72 -6.26 -6.45
N PRO A 133 15.41 -7.46 -6.98
CA PRO A 133 14.45 -7.61 -8.06
C PRO A 133 13.07 -7.15 -7.59
N VAL A 134 12.32 -6.55 -8.51
CA VAL A 134 10.90 -6.22 -8.35
C VAL A 134 10.12 -7.05 -9.36
N VAL A 135 9.07 -7.70 -8.89
CA VAL A 135 8.19 -8.54 -9.70
C VAL A 135 6.77 -7.99 -9.70
N SER A 136 6.04 -8.27 -10.78
CA SER A 136 4.62 -7.94 -10.85
C SER A 136 3.82 -8.74 -9.80
N ALA A 137 2.99 -8.04 -9.03
CA ALA A 137 2.17 -8.61 -7.98
C ALA A 137 1.04 -9.50 -8.53
N GLU A 138 0.56 -9.26 -9.75
CA GLU A 138 -0.45 -10.06 -10.44
C GLU A 138 -0.28 -9.93 -11.95
N SER A 139 -0.72 -10.94 -12.70
CA SER A 139 -0.74 -10.94 -14.15
C SER A 139 -1.58 -9.79 -14.69
N GLY A 140 -1.16 -9.20 -15.81
CA GLY A 140 -1.88 -8.04 -16.34
C GLY A 140 -1.25 -7.44 -17.58
N THR A 141 -1.78 -6.28 -17.95
CA THR A 141 -1.32 -5.46 -19.07
C THR A 141 -0.57 -4.25 -18.54
N VAL A 142 0.61 -3.99 -19.08
CA VAL A 142 1.35 -2.75 -18.80
C VAL A 142 0.62 -1.60 -19.48
N THR A 143 0.08 -0.68 -18.68
CA THR A 143 -0.77 0.43 -19.16
C THR A 143 -0.11 1.79 -19.10
N ASP A 144 0.95 1.94 -18.31
CA ASP A 144 1.75 3.16 -18.26
C ASP A 144 3.20 2.85 -17.88
N ILE A 145 4.13 3.61 -18.44
CA ILE A 145 5.57 3.54 -18.16
C ILE A 145 6.09 4.97 -18.09
N ASN A 146 6.66 5.35 -16.95
CA ASN A 146 7.27 6.67 -16.77
C ASN A 146 8.73 6.50 -16.33
N THR A 147 9.63 6.64 -17.30
CA THR A 147 11.08 6.42 -17.10
C THR A 147 11.74 7.47 -16.21
N SER A 148 11.20 8.70 -16.16
CA SER A 148 11.72 9.76 -15.28
C SER A 148 11.53 9.45 -13.79
N TRP A 149 10.59 8.56 -13.47
CA TRP A 149 10.28 8.12 -12.11
C TRP A 149 10.61 6.66 -11.86
N GLY A 150 11.12 5.94 -12.87
CA GLY A 150 11.31 4.50 -12.75
C GLY A 150 10.00 3.77 -12.48
N GLN A 151 8.93 4.18 -13.15
CA GLN A 151 7.57 3.75 -12.86
C GLN A 151 6.99 2.83 -13.94
N VAL A 152 6.26 1.81 -13.49
CA VAL A 152 5.40 0.97 -14.31
C VAL A 152 4.04 0.80 -13.64
N THR A 153 2.98 0.91 -14.43
CA THR A 153 1.59 0.66 -14.00
C THR A 153 1.03 -0.54 -14.74
N ILE A 154 0.46 -1.49 -14.01
CA ILE A 154 -0.06 -2.76 -14.54
C ILE A 154 -1.53 -2.88 -14.16
N THR A 155 -2.41 -2.98 -15.17
CA THR A 155 -3.84 -3.22 -14.98
C THR A 155 -4.13 -4.71 -15.04
N HIS A 156 -4.86 -5.22 -14.05
CA HIS A 156 -5.17 -6.64 -13.85
C HIS A 156 -6.61 -6.94 -14.26
N SER A 157 -6.87 -8.18 -14.69
CA SER A 157 -8.20 -8.61 -15.18
C SER A 157 -9.27 -8.67 -14.09
N ASN A 158 -8.87 -8.69 -12.81
CA ASN A 158 -9.76 -8.71 -11.65
C ASN A 158 -10.23 -7.31 -11.22
N GLY A 159 -9.98 -6.28 -12.02
CA GLY A 159 -10.43 -4.91 -11.75
C GLY A 159 -9.52 -4.12 -10.80
N TYR A 160 -8.31 -4.61 -10.53
CA TYR A 160 -7.27 -3.89 -9.79
C TYR A 160 -6.16 -3.40 -10.71
N ARG A 161 -5.39 -2.43 -10.22
CA ARG A 161 -4.19 -1.91 -10.86
C ARG A 161 -3.11 -1.74 -9.81
N THR A 162 -1.87 -2.06 -10.19
CA THR A 162 -0.71 -1.87 -9.34
C THR A 162 0.30 -0.95 -10.01
N THR A 163 0.87 -0.04 -9.25
CA THR A 163 1.92 0.88 -9.71
C THR A 163 3.17 0.68 -8.85
N TYR A 164 4.32 0.62 -9.52
CA TYR A 164 5.64 0.39 -8.94
C TYR A 164 6.52 1.55 -9.36
N THR A 165 7.11 2.28 -8.41
CA THR A 165 7.87 3.52 -8.69
C THR A 165 9.24 3.47 -8.03
N HIS A 166 10.14 4.36 -8.49
CA HIS A 166 11.55 4.47 -8.08
C HIS A 166 12.43 3.31 -8.51
N MET A 167 12.02 2.55 -9.53
CA MET A 167 12.76 1.38 -10.01
C MET A 167 13.79 1.75 -11.09
N TYR A 168 14.86 0.96 -11.17
CA TYR A 168 15.57 0.80 -12.43
C TYR A 168 14.75 -0.17 -13.30
N LEU A 169 14.15 0.32 -14.38
CA LEU A 169 13.19 -0.45 -15.18
C LEU A 169 13.89 -1.50 -16.06
N ASN A 170 13.35 -2.71 -16.12
CA ASN A 170 13.79 -3.74 -17.07
C ASN A 170 13.17 -3.51 -18.45
N LEU A 171 13.75 -2.57 -19.21
CA LEU A 171 13.27 -2.20 -20.55
C LEU A 171 13.87 -3.09 -21.65
N PRO A 172 13.15 -3.30 -22.76
CA PRO A 172 11.77 -2.87 -23.01
C PRO A 172 10.76 -3.68 -22.19
N MET A 173 9.73 -3.01 -21.67
CA MET A 173 8.63 -3.71 -21.00
C MET A 173 7.77 -4.47 -22.03
N PRO A 174 7.32 -5.69 -21.69
CA PRO A 174 6.34 -6.38 -22.51
C PRO A 174 4.95 -5.74 -22.36
N GLN A 175 4.08 -5.95 -23.35
CA GLN A 175 2.69 -5.48 -23.27
C GLN A 175 1.90 -6.17 -22.14
N THR A 176 2.22 -7.43 -21.86
CA THR A 176 1.60 -8.21 -20.78
C THR A 176 2.67 -8.84 -19.91
N VAL A 177 2.34 -9.01 -18.63
CA VAL A 177 3.19 -9.65 -17.63
C VAL A 177 2.43 -10.76 -16.92
N SER A 178 3.14 -11.79 -16.48
CA SER A 178 2.63 -12.81 -15.57
C SER A 178 2.85 -12.41 -14.11
N LYS A 179 2.01 -12.91 -13.20
CA LYS A 179 2.25 -12.80 -11.75
C LYS A 179 3.63 -13.33 -11.40
N GLY A 180 4.42 -12.55 -10.66
CA GLY A 180 5.80 -12.86 -10.30
C GLY A 180 6.82 -12.62 -11.42
N GLN A 181 6.41 -12.08 -12.57
CA GLN A 181 7.36 -11.73 -13.63
C GLN A 181 8.21 -10.53 -13.22
N HIS A 182 9.52 -10.64 -13.45
CA HIS A 182 10.49 -9.58 -13.16
C HIS A 182 10.29 -8.36 -14.06
N ILE A 183 10.15 -7.18 -13.42
CA ILE A 183 9.87 -5.89 -14.07
C ILE A 183 10.94 -4.83 -13.79
N GLY A 184 11.94 -5.11 -12.97
CA GLY A 184 13.02 -4.17 -12.71
C GLY A 184 13.63 -4.39 -11.35
N TRP A 185 14.33 -3.37 -10.88
CA TRP A 185 15.06 -3.44 -9.61
C TRP A 185 14.75 -2.23 -8.75
N VAL A 186 14.75 -2.44 -7.44
CA VAL A 186 14.64 -1.35 -6.46
C VAL A 186 15.76 -0.35 -6.70
N SER A 187 15.41 0.94 -6.75
CA SER A 187 16.34 2.03 -6.98
C SER A 187 15.87 3.30 -6.28
N ASN A 188 16.39 4.44 -6.72
CA ASN A 188 16.01 5.78 -6.31
C ASN A 188 15.77 6.67 -7.54
N VAL A 189 15.27 6.09 -8.64
CA VAL A 189 15.03 6.84 -9.87
C VAL A 189 13.94 7.87 -9.61
N ALA A 190 14.28 9.14 -9.83
CA ALA A 190 13.39 10.29 -9.75
C ALA A 190 13.95 11.41 -10.63
N PRO A 191 13.13 12.42 -10.98
CA PRO A 191 13.62 13.63 -11.64
C PRO A 191 14.75 14.29 -10.84
N SER A 192 15.72 14.92 -11.51
CA SER A 192 16.87 15.55 -10.84
C SER A 192 16.51 16.67 -9.84
N SER A 193 15.30 17.24 -9.96
CA SER A 193 14.75 18.21 -9.01
C SER A 193 14.22 17.58 -7.73
N GLN A 194 14.17 16.25 -7.64
CA GLN A 194 13.65 15.51 -6.51
C GLN A 194 14.66 14.47 -6.03
N ALA A 195 15.15 14.66 -4.80
CA ALA A 195 15.97 13.66 -4.14
C ALA A 195 15.06 12.66 -3.43
N VAL A 196 15.18 11.37 -3.78
CA VAL A 196 14.48 10.27 -3.10
C VAL A 196 15.50 9.25 -2.58
N GLY A 197 15.19 8.65 -1.43
CA GLY A 197 15.96 7.51 -0.92
C GLY A 197 15.73 6.26 -1.76
N VAL A 198 16.55 5.23 -1.57
CA VAL A 198 16.33 3.92 -2.20
C VAL A 198 15.15 3.23 -1.53
N HIS A 199 14.10 2.97 -2.29
CA HIS A 199 12.91 2.24 -1.83
C HIS A 199 12.07 1.77 -3.03
N LEU A 200 11.06 0.93 -2.77
CA LEU A 200 9.99 0.66 -3.73
C LEU A 200 8.71 1.36 -3.25
N HIS A 201 8.22 2.31 -4.02
CA HIS A 201 6.89 2.88 -3.83
C HIS A 201 5.85 2.02 -4.56
N PHE A 202 4.88 1.49 -3.81
CA PHE A 202 3.89 0.55 -4.32
C PHE A 202 2.46 1.02 -4.03
N VAL A 203 1.67 1.20 -5.09
CA VAL A 203 0.28 1.65 -5.04
C VAL A 203 -0.65 0.56 -5.54
N VAL A 204 -1.82 0.43 -4.91
CA VAL A 204 -2.92 -0.41 -5.39
C VAL A 204 -4.17 0.43 -5.58
N GLU A 205 -4.82 0.24 -6.71
CA GLU A 205 -6.08 0.88 -7.03
C GLU A 205 -7.12 -0.14 -7.49
N ARG A 206 -8.38 0.13 -7.22
CA ARG A 206 -9.54 -0.65 -7.65
C ARG A 206 -10.40 0.16 -8.59
N ASN A 207 -10.85 -0.46 -9.68
CA ASN A 207 -11.80 0.14 -10.59
C ASN A 207 -13.21 0.07 -10.02
N THR A 208 -13.86 1.22 -9.87
CA THR A 208 -15.29 1.31 -9.54
C THR A 208 -15.96 2.26 -10.52
N GLY A 209 -16.87 1.74 -11.34
CA GLY A 209 -17.63 2.54 -12.31
C GLY A 209 -16.77 3.24 -13.37
N GLY A 210 -15.61 2.67 -13.73
CA GLY A 210 -14.69 3.27 -14.70
C GLY A 210 -13.65 4.21 -14.10
N HIS A 211 -13.70 4.46 -12.79
CA HIS A 211 -12.73 5.29 -12.07
C HIS A 211 -11.83 4.43 -11.19
N TRP A 212 -10.57 4.83 -11.07
CA TRP A 212 -9.59 4.17 -10.20
C TRP A 212 -9.55 4.85 -8.85
N TYR A 213 -9.75 4.07 -7.79
CA TYR A 213 -9.68 4.53 -6.40
C TYR A 213 -8.58 3.76 -5.69
N GLN A 214 -7.75 4.46 -4.94
CA GLN A 214 -6.72 3.82 -4.13
C GLN A 214 -7.37 2.92 -3.07
N VAL A 215 -6.75 1.77 -2.85
CA VAL A 215 -7.18 0.80 -1.86
C VAL A 215 -5.97 0.29 -1.12
N ASP A 216 -6.15 0.02 0.17
CA ASP A 216 -5.06 -0.45 1.00
C ASP A 216 -4.88 -1.97 0.87
N PRO A 217 -3.73 -2.46 0.40
CA PRO A 217 -3.52 -3.89 0.24
C PRO A 217 -3.45 -4.66 1.56
N TYR A 218 -3.27 -3.97 2.69
CA TYR A 218 -3.37 -4.54 4.04
C TYR A 218 -4.79 -4.54 4.61
N GLY A 219 -5.78 -4.08 3.82
CA GLY A 219 -7.18 -3.99 4.22
C GLY A 219 -7.43 -2.97 5.34
N GLY A 220 -8.69 -2.87 5.76
CA GLY A 220 -9.15 -1.88 6.74
C GLY A 220 -10.42 -1.17 6.27
N SER A 221 -11.15 -0.55 7.19
CA SER A 221 -12.41 0.17 6.89
C SER A 221 -13.45 -0.63 6.08
N GLY A 222 -13.46 -1.95 6.21
CA GLY A 222 -14.37 -2.85 5.49
C GLY A 222 -13.78 -3.52 4.24
N GLU A 223 -12.58 -3.12 3.80
CA GLU A 223 -11.88 -3.75 2.67
C GLU A 223 -11.06 -4.98 3.12
N PRO A 224 -11.01 -6.04 2.29
CA PRO A 224 -10.24 -7.25 2.59
C PRO A 224 -8.73 -7.02 2.43
N VAL A 225 -7.94 -7.90 3.05
CA VAL A 225 -6.49 -7.99 2.78
C VAL A 225 -6.29 -8.51 1.36
N LEU A 226 -5.44 -7.85 0.56
CA LEU A 226 -5.23 -8.21 -0.85
C LEU A 226 -3.98 -9.07 -1.06
N TRP A 227 -3.11 -9.21 -0.07
CA TRP A 227 -1.91 -10.04 -0.10
C TRP A 227 -2.22 -11.56 -0.04
N ASP A 228 -1.52 -12.35 -0.87
CA ASP A 228 -1.65 -13.81 -0.97
C ASP A 228 -0.86 -14.62 0.07
#